data_AF-A0A7X8L595-F1
#
_entry.id   AF-A0A7X8L595-F1
#
_cell.length_a   1.000
_cell.length_b   1.000
_cell.length_c   1.000
_cell.angle_alpha   90.00
_cell.angle_beta   90.00
_cell.angle_gamma   90.00
#
_symmetry.space_group_name_H-M   'P 1'
#
loop_
_entity.id
_entity.type
_entity.pdbx_description
1 polymer ?
#
loop_
_entity_poly.entity_id
_entity_poly.type
_entity_poly.pdbx_seq_one_letter_code
_entity_poly.pdbx_strand_id
1 'polypeptide(L)' 'MATKSILKNINIKEKHMGRSLVNALERAEEKTTDEVTISKSCSDVRRDQIKTLFGANNGEQRFD' A
#
# COMPACT_ATOMS: atom_id res chain seq x y z
N MET A 1 1.58 6.23 -10.83
CA MET A 1 0.44 5.31 -11.07
C MET A 1 0.19 4.53 -9.80
N ALA A 2 -0.98 4.69 -9.19
CA ALA A 2 -1.19 4.40 -7.77
C ALA A 2 -1.50 2.92 -7.51
N THR A 3 -0.45 2.12 -7.30
CA THR A 3 -0.56 0.73 -6.76
C THR A 3 0.22 0.54 -5.46
N LYS A 4 0.80 1.63 -4.92
CA LYS A 4 1.57 1.62 -3.66
C LYS A 4 1.07 2.59 -2.60
N SER A 5 0.04 3.42 -2.86
CA SER A 5 -0.35 4.49 -1.92
C SER A 5 -1.20 4.00 -0.75
N ILE A 6 -2.04 2.97 -0.93
CA ILE A 6 -2.99 2.55 0.11
C ILE A 6 -2.32 1.85 1.31
N LEU A 7 -1.15 1.23 1.09
CA LEU A 7 -0.37 0.55 2.13
C LEU A 7 0.81 1.39 2.65
N LYS A 8 0.94 2.64 2.21
CA LYS A 8 2.05 3.50 2.60
C LYS A 8 1.64 4.43 3.74
N ASN A 9 2.54 4.60 4.70
CA ASN A 9 2.40 5.64 5.71
C ASN A 9 2.37 7.02 5.03
N ILE A 10 1.30 7.79 5.29
CA ILE A 10 1.16 9.16 4.84
C ILE A 10 1.74 10.07 5.91
N ASN A 11 2.92 10.64 5.65
CA ASN A 11 3.55 11.60 6.54
C ASN A 11 3.28 13.03 6.04
N ILE A 12 2.51 13.81 6.79
CA ILE A 12 2.15 15.19 6.45
C ILE A 12 3.00 16.14 7.26
N LYS A 13 3.95 16.80 6.59
CA LYS A 13 4.86 17.78 7.22
C LYS A 13 4.32 19.21 7.19
N GLU A 14 3.51 19.52 6.18
CA GLU A 14 3.02 20.87 5.92
C GLU A 14 1.54 21.02 6.27
N LYS A 15 1.19 22.10 6.98
CA LYS A 15 -0.19 22.34 7.44
C LYS A 15 -1.22 22.44 6.31
N HIS A 16 -0.83 23.00 5.16
CA HIS A 16 -1.72 23.12 4.01
C HIS A 16 -2.07 21.75 3.41
N MET A 17 -1.11 20.81 3.40
CA MET A 17 -1.32 19.45 2.90
C MET A 17 -2.31 18.67 3.77
N GLY A 18 -2.29 18.88 5.08
CA GLY A 18 -3.26 18.28 6.00
C GLY A 18 -4.70 18.73 5.70
N ARG A 19 -4.89 20.04 5.47
CA ARG A 19 -6.19 20.60 5.09
C ARG A 19 -6.67 20.06 3.75
N SER A 20 -5.78 19.96 2.77
CA SER A 20 -6.11 19.38 1.46
C SER A 20 -6.52 17.91 1.58
N LEU A 21 -5.87 17.13 2.46
CA LEU A 21 -6.26 15.73 2.70
C LEU A 21 -7.65 15.64 3.30
N VAL A 22 -7.94 16.41 4.36
CA VAL A 22 -9.26 16.42 5.01
C VAL A 22 -10.35 16.77 4.00
N ASN A 23 -10.16 17.86 3.25
CA ASN A 23 -11.11 18.28 2.21
C ASN A 23 -11.32 17.23 1.12
N ALA A 24 -10.28 16.46 0.79
CA ALA A 24 -10.37 15.40 -0.21
C ALA A 24 -11.15 14.18 0.32
N LEU A 25 -10.99 13.85 1.60
CA LEU A 25 -11.74 12.77 2.27
C LEU A 25 -13.22 13.11 2.39
N GLU A 26 -13.54 14.33 2.82
CA GLU A 26 -14.93 14.81 2.89
C GLU A 26 -15.63 14.74 1.53
N ARG A 27 -14.93 15.16 0.46
CA ARG A 27 -15.47 15.08 -0.91
C ARG A 27 -15.47 13.67 -1.51
N ALA A 28 -14.75 12.73 -0.93
CA ALA A 28 -14.73 11.35 -1.40
C ALA A 28 -16.01 10.60 -1.01
N GLU A 29 -16.64 10.97 0.11
CA GLU A 29 -17.93 10.43 0.53
C GLU A 29 -19.03 10.72 -0.50
N GLU A 30 -19.02 11.91 -1.09
CA GLU A 30 -19.99 12.34 -2.11
C GLU A 30 -19.72 11.72 -3.50
N LYS A 31 -18.59 11.02 -3.69
CA LYS A 31 -18.23 10.39 -4.96
C LYS A 31 -18.60 8.92 -4.95
N THR A 32 -19.43 8.52 -5.90
CA THR A 32 -19.70 7.11 -6.21
C THR A 32 -18.40 6.41 -6.62
N THR A 33 -17.97 5.43 -5.83
CA THR A 33 -16.77 4.64 -6.10
C THR A 33 -17.04 3.62 -7.20
N ASP A 34 -16.12 3.49 -8.16
CA ASP A 34 -16.12 2.33 -9.06
C ASP A 34 -15.92 1.04 -8.26
N GLU A 35 -16.68 0.00 -8.58
CA GLU A 35 -16.55 -1.30 -7.93
C GLU A 35 -15.25 -1.97 -8.42
N VAL A 36 -14.16 -1.74 -7.69
CA VAL A 36 -12.84 -2.30 -8.02
C VAL A 36 -12.69 -3.65 -7.33
N THR A 37 -12.91 -4.74 -8.06
CA THR A 37 -12.59 -6.09 -7.59
C THR A 37 -11.08 -6.22 -7.43
N ILE A 38 -10.59 -6.43 -6.20
CA ILE A 38 -9.17 -6.65 -5.94
C ILE A 38 -8.76 -8.01 -6.53
N SER A 39 -8.28 -8.01 -7.78
CA SER A 39 -7.75 -9.20 -8.45
C SER A 39 -6.24 -9.32 -8.20
N LYS A 40 -5.82 -9.51 -6.95
CA LYS A 40 -4.45 -9.96 -6.72
C LYS A 40 -4.43 -11.47 -6.86
N SER A 41 -3.70 -11.97 -7.86
CA SER A 41 -3.37 -13.39 -7.96
C SER A 41 -2.57 -13.79 -6.72
N CYS A 42 -3.21 -14.49 -5.79
CA CYS A 42 -2.53 -15.09 -4.66
C CYS A 42 -1.93 -16.42 -5.15
N SER A 43 -0.62 -16.55 -5.09
CA SER A 43 0.06 -17.81 -5.37
C SER A 43 0.42 -18.46 -4.03
N ASP A 44 -0.04 -19.68 -3.79
CA ASP A 44 0.43 -20.47 -2.66
C ASP A 44 1.90 -20.85 -2.86
N VAL A 45 2.77 -20.27 -2.03
CA VAL A 45 4.21 -20.52 -2.07
C VAL A 45 4.55 -21.55 -1.00
N ARG A 46 5.15 -22.67 -1.42
CA ARG A 46 5.64 -23.71 -0.50
C ARG A 46 7.01 -23.33 0.07
N ARG A 47 7.36 -23.90 1.23
CA ARG A 47 8.56 -23.55 2.03
C ARG A 47 9.87 -23.56 1.23
N ASP A 48 9.98 -24.47 0.27
CA ASP A 48 11.08 -24.62 -0.68
C ASP A 48 11.17 -23.44 -1.67
N GLN A 49 10.03 -22.91 -2.13
CA GLN A 49 9.95 -21.80 -3.08
C GLN A 49 10.17 -20.42 -2.41
N ILE A 50 9.92 -20.31 -1.10
CA ILE A 50 10.18 -19.08 -0.31
C ILE A 50 11.66 -18.70 -0.39
N LYS A 51 12.57 -19.68 -0.34
CA LYS A 51 14.02 -19.42 -0.43
C LYS A 51 14.41 -18.80 -1.77
N THR A 52 13.71 -19.12 -2.85
CA THR A 52 13.97 -18.51 -4.16
C THR A 52 13.46 -17.08 -4.23
N LEU A 53 12.34 -16.78 -3.56
CA LEU A 53 11.75 -15.44 -3.53
C LEU A 53 12.53 -14.47 -2.63
N PHE A 54 13.09 -14.95 -1.53
CA PHE A 54 13.71 -14.12 -0.50
C PHE A 54 15.21 -14.39 -0.27
N GLY A 55 15.79 -15.40 -0.92
CA GLY A 55 17.17 -15.86 -0.64
C GLY A 55 18.27 -15.21 -1.46
N ALA A 56 17.97 -14.29 -2.38
CA ALA A 56 19.00 -13.56 -3.13
C ALA A 56 19.31 -12.21 -2.47
N ASN A 57 20.22 -12.28 -1.49
CA ASN A 57 21.09 -11.22 -0.94
C ASN A 57 20.61 -10.38 0.25
N ASN A 58 21.13 -10.76 1.43
CA ASN A 58 21.88 -9.93 2.38
C ASN A 58 21.57 -8.41 2.40
N GLY A 59 20.85 -7.99 3.45
CA GLY A 59 20.69 -6.59 3.82
C GLY A 59 19.54 -6.41 4.81
N GLU A 60 19.82 -6.67 6.09
CA GLU A 60 19.08 -6.26 7.29
C GLU A 60 17.64 -5.75 7.10
N GLN A 61 16.65 -6.60 7.38
CA GLN A 61 15.41 -6.12 8.03
C GLN A 61 15.05 -7.08 9.15
N ARG A 62 15.51 -6.72 10.36
CA ARG A 62 14.97 -7.23 11.62
C ARG A 62 13.50 -6.80 11.70
N PHE A 63 12.62 -7.77 11.90
CA PHE A 63 11.26 -7.50 12.33
C PHE A 63 11.24 -7.65 13.85
N ASP A 64 11.33 -6.53 14.54
CA ASP A 64 10.77 -6.34 15.89
C ASP A 64 9.35 -5.75 15.74
#